data_AF-S0G6E8-F1
#
_entry.id   AF-S0G6E8-F1
#
_cell.length_a   1.000
_cell.length_b   1.000
_cell.length_c   1.000
_cell.angle_alpha   90.00
_cell.angle_beta   90.00
_cell.angle_gamma   90.00
#
_symmetry.space_group_name_H-M   'P 1'
#
loop_
_entity.id
_entity.type
_entity.pdbx_description
1 polymer ?
#
loop_
_entity_poly.entity_id
_entity_poly.type
_entity_poly.pdbx_seq_one_letter_code
_entity_poly.pdbx_strand_id
1 'polypeptide(L)'
;MLPKKGRCNKAECEEETAKDFIVLKKHSAVESAINGLENHGLDRCPDHGIQGFKRYVGLSVLARNLQIMGHNIQQKGLKQLQRFEQRKAA
;
A
#
# COMPACT_ATOMS: atom_id res chain seq x y z
N MET A 1 4.31 9.51 -10.61
CA MET A 1 4.69 10.75 -9.89
C MET A 1 4.05 10.72 -8.50
N LEU A 2 4.86 10.89 -7.45
CA LEU A 2 4.37 10.96 -6.06
C LEU A 2 4.22 12.43 -5.65
N PRO A 3 3.17 12.79 -4.88
CA PRO A 3 3.03 14.15 -4.38
C PRO A 3 4.17 14.49 -3.43
N LYS A 4 4.51 15.78 -3.36
CA LYS A 4 5.54 16.28 -2.46
C LYS A 4 5.19 15.93 -1.02
N LYS A 5 6.16 15.34 -0.33
CA LYS A 5 6.04 15.06 1.09
C LYS A 5 6.22 16.37 1.87
N GLY A 6 5.20 16.77 2.63
CA GLY A 6 5.23 17.98 3.47
C GLY A 6 4.47 19.16 2.85
N ARG A 7 4.89 20.39 3.19
CA ARG A 7 4.17 21.61 2.77
C ARG A 7 4.47 21.93 1.29
N CYS A 8 3.42 22.00 0.49
CA CYS A 8 3.47 22.30 -0.93
C CYS A 8 3.49 23.83 -1.16
N ASN A 9 4.32 24.33 -2.09
CA ASN A 9 4.27 25.72 -2.53
C ASN A 9 3.18 25.92 -3.60
N LYS A 10 2.88 27.17 -3.99
CA LYS A 10 1.78 27.45 -4.94
C LYS A 10 1.98 26.79 -6.31
N ALA A 11 3.20 26.86 -6.86
CA ALA A 11 3.51 26.29 -8.17
C ALA A 11 3.42 24.75 -8.17
N GLU A 12 3.92 24.12 -7.11
CA GLU A 12 3.83 22.67 -6.90
C GLU A 12 2.36 22.23 -6.72
N CYS A 13 1.53 23.02 -6.02
CA CYS A 13 0.10 22.74 -5.91
C CYS A 13 -0.61 22.81 -7.26
N GLU A 14 -0.28 23.79 -8.09
CA GLU A 14 -0.82 23.94 -9.44
C GLU A 14 -0.41 22.77 -10.34
N GLU A 15 0.85 22.32 -10.23
CA GLU A 15 1.36 21.15 -10.94
C GLU A 15 0.68 19.84 -10.48
N GLU A 16 0.54 19.62 -9.16
CA GLU A 16 -0.11 18.41 -8.63
C GLU A 16 -1.61 18.34 -8.96
N THR A 17 -2.23 19.48 -9.24
CA THR A 17 -3.65 19.59 -9.63
C THR A 17 -3.84 19.49 -11.14
N ALA A 18 -2.77 19.56 -11.93
CA ALA A 18 -2.82 19.41 -13.37
C ALA A 18 -3.35 18.01 -13.76
N LYS A 19 -4.10 17.94 -14.85
CA LYS A 19 -4.74 16.68 -15.32
C LYS A 19 -3.71 15.57 -15.53
N ASP A 20 -2.55 15.90 -16.07
CA ASP A 20 -1.48 14.94 -16.36
C ASP A 20 -0.90 14.34 -15.07
N PHE A 21 -0.72 15.17 -14.04
CA PHE A 21 -0.26 14.70 -12.73
C PHE A 21 -1.28 13.77 -12.06
N ILE A 22 -2.58 14.09 -12.14
CA ILE A 22 -3.66 13.24 -11.60
C ILE A 22 -3.70 11.88 -12.30
N VAL A 23 -3.50 11.85 -13.62
CA VAL A 23 -3.40 10.59 -14.38
C VAL A 23 -2.17 9.80 -13.93
N LEU A 24 -1.01 10.45 -13.81
CA LEU A 24 0.23 9.81 -13.36
C LEU A 24 0.18 9.33 -11.90
N LYS A 25 -0.61 9.98 -11.03
CA LYS A 25 -0.83 9.55 -9.65
C LYS A 25 -1.49 8.18 -9.55
N LYS A 26 -2.31 7.79 -10.54
CA LYS A 26 -2.93 6.45 -10.58
C LYS A 26 -1.89 5.33 -10.66
N HIS A 27 -0.73 5.59 -11.26
CA HIS A 27 0.37 4.62 -11.30
C HIS A 27 0.97 4.36 -9.93
N SER A 28 0.96 5.34 -9.00
CA SER A 28 1.55 5.13 -7.66
C SER A 28 0.84 4.03 -6.85
N ALA A 29 -0.48 3.89 -7.00
CA ALA A 29 -1.22 2.84 -6.32
C ALA A 29 -0.92 1.45 -6.92
N VAL A 30 -0.76 1.38 -8.24
CA VAL A 30 -0.39 0.17 -8.97
C VAL A 30 1.05 -0.25 -8.62
N GLU A 31 2.00 0.69 -8.66
CA GLU A 31 3.39 0.47 -8.26
C GLU A 31 3.50 0.02 -6.81
N SER A 32 2.74 0.64 -5.90
CA SER A 32 2.70 0.21 -4.50
C SER A 32 2.09 -1.19 -4.33
N ALA A 33 1.10 -1.55 -5.16
CA ALA A 33 0.56 -2.91 -5.18
C ALA A 33 1.62 -3.92 -5.64
N ILE A 34 2.32 -3.64 -6.74
CA ILE A 34 3.41 -4.46 -7.30
C ILE A 34 4.53 -4.63 -6.27
N ASN A 35 5.06 -3.53 -5.73
CA ASN A 35 6.11 -3.56 -4.71
C ASN A 35 5.68 -4.35 -3.46
N GLY A 36 4.40 -4.32 -3.12
CA GLY A 36 3.89 -5.17 -2.05
C GLY A 36 3.92 -6.66 -2.41
N LEU A 37 3.65 -7.06 -3.65
CA LEU A 37 3.79 -8.47 -4.08
C LEU A 37 5.27 -8.92 -4.11
N GLU A 38 6.17 -8.05 -4.57
CA GLU A 38 7.63 -8.27 -4.58
C GLU A 38 8.16 -8.52 -3.16
N ASN A 39 7.78 -7.67 -2.20
CA ASN A 39 8.09 -7.86 -0.79
C ASN A 39 7.55 -9.19 -0.22
N HIS A 40 6.46 -9.71 -0.80
CA HIS A 40 5.83 -10.96 -0.40
C HIS A 40 6.28 -12.15 -1.28
N GLY A 41 7.45 -12.03 -1.90
CA GLY A 41 8.17 -13.15 -2.51
C GLY A 41 7.95 -13.34 -4.01
N LEU A 42 7.32 -12.38 -4.71
CA LEU A 42 7.13 -12.46 -6.16
C LEU A 42 8.48 -12.55 -6.89
N ASP A 43 9.48 -11.79 -6.43
CA ASP A 43 10.85 -11.78 -7.00
C ASP A 43 11.72 -12.95 -6.55
N ARG A 44 11.19 -13.81 -5.67
CA ARG A 44 11.95 -14.92 -5.07
C ARG A 44 11.49 -16.27 -5.59
N CYS A 45 10.86 -16.30 -6.77
CA CYS A 45 10.47 -17.55 -7.42
C CYS A 45 11.72 -18.35 -7.84
N PRO A 46 12.02 -19.51 -7.21
CA PRO A 46 13.16 -20.34 -7.57
C PRO A 46 12.89 -21.21 -8.82
N ASP A 47 11.62 -21.29 -9.23
CA ASP A 47 11.19 -22.02 -10.42
C ASP A 47 11.31 -21.11 -11.65
N HIS A 48 11.92 -21.64 -12.71
CA HIS A 48 12.18 -20.91 -13.95
C HIS A 48 11.07 -21.11 -15.00
N GLY A 49 10.11 -22.01 -14.73
CA GLY A 49 8.98 -22.30 -15.60
C GLY A 49 7.74 -21.47 -15.27
N ILE A 50 6.93 -21.20 -16.28
CA ILE A 50 5.68 -20.42 -16.15
C ILE A 50 4.70 -21.00 -15.14
N GLN A 51 4.67 -22.34 -14.98
CA GLN A 51 3.81 -23.00 -14.01
C GLN A 51 4.23 -22.69 -12.57
N GLY A 52 5.53 -22.73 -12.28
CA GLY A 52 6.06 -22.34 -10.99
C GLY A 52 5.86 -20.86 -10.71
N PHE A 53 6.16 -20.01 -11.68
CA PHE A 53 5.92 -18.57 -11.58
C PHE A 53 4.47 -18.25 -11.18
N LYS A 54 3.48 -18.85 -11.86
CA LYS A 54 2.05 -18.67 -11.53
C LYS A 54 1.72 -19.07 -10.09
N ARG A 55 2.30 -20.17 -9.58
CA ARG A 55 2.11 -20.58 -8.18
C ARG A 55 2.68 -19.56 -7.21
N TYR A 56 3.89 -19.05 -7.47
CA TYR A 56 4.54 -18.05 -6.62
C TYR A 56 3.81 -16.71 -6.62
N VAL A 57 3.33 -16.25 -7.78
CA VAL A 57 2.44 -15.09 -7.88
C VAL A 57 1.22 -15.27 -6.97
N GLY A 58 0.56 -16.44 -7.04
CA GLY A 58 -0.58 -16.76 -6.19
C GLY A 58 -0.26 -16.70 -4.70
N LEU A 59 0.90 -17.23 -4.29
CA LEU A 59 1.38 -17.17 -2.91
C LEU A 59 1.64 -15.73 -2.45
N SER A 60 2.27 -14.90 -3.29
CA SER A 60 2.52 -13.48 -2.96
C SER A 60 1.23 -12.69 -2.80
N VAL A 61 0.23 -12.94 -3.65
CA VAL A 61 -1.11 -12.34 -3.52
C VAL A 61 -1.78 -12.78 -2.22
N LEU A 62 -1.74 -14.08 -1.90
CA LEU A 62 -2.30 -14.61 -0.65
C LEU A 62 -1.64 -13.96 0.57
N ALA A 63 -0.31 -13.91 0.60
CA ALA A 63 0.44 -13.33 1.69
C ALA A 63 0.14 -11.83 1.87
N ARG A 64 0.05 -11.06 0.78
CA ARG A 64 -0.35 -9.65 0.82
C ARG A 64 -1.76 -9.47 1.38
N ASN A 65 -2.70 -10.34 1.02
CA ASN A 65 -4.06 -10.29 1.54
C ASN A 65 -4.11 -10.58 3.05
N LEU A 66 -3.33 -11.56 3.52
CA LEU A 66 -3.18 -11.83 4.96
C LEU A 66 -2.63 -10.60 5.71
N GLN A 67 -1.62 -9.93 5.17
CA GLN A 67 -1.07 -8.70 5.75
C GLN A 67 -2.14 -7.61 5.88
N ILE A 68 -2.92 -7.37 4.82
CA ILE A 68 -4.00 -6.37 4.81
C ILE A 68 -5.06 -6.70 5.87
N MET A 69 -5.46 -7.97 5.99
CA MET A 69 -6.41 -8.40 7.02
C MET A 69 -5.85 -8.17 8.43
N GLY A 70 -4.60 -8.57 8.67
CA GLY A 70 -3.91 -8.34 9.94
C GLY A 70 -3.85 -6.85 10.32
N HIS A 71 -3.49 -6.00 9.36
CA HIS A 71 -3.47 -4.54 9.56
C HIS A 71 -4.86 -4.01 9.98
N ASN A 72 -5.93 -4.43 9.30
CA ASN A 72 -7.29 -4.02 9.64
C ASN A 72 -7.70 -4.44 11.06
N ILE A 73 -7.32 -5.64 11.49
CA ILE A 73 -7.60 -6.13 12.86
C ILE A 73 -6.85 -5.27 13.88
N GLN A 74 -5.56 -5.01 13.67
CA GLN A 74 -4.75 -4.17 14.54
C GLN A 74 -5.31 -2.75 14.66
N GLN A 75 -5.68 -2.13 13.53
CA GLN A 75 -6.28 -0.79 13.51
C GLN A 75 -7.60 -0.72 14.28
N LYS A 76 -8.43 -1.78 14.24
CA LYS A 76 -9.64 -1.87 15.06
C LYS A 76 -9.31 -1.90 16.56
N GLY A 77 -8.31 -2.70 16.96
CA GLY A 77 -7.85 -2.77 18.35
C GLY A 77 -7.33 -1.43 18.86
N LEU A 78 -6.48 -0.74 18.08
CA LEU A 78 -5.96 0.58 18.43
C LEU A 78 -7.06 1.62 18.61
N LYS A 79 -8.08 1.63 17.72
CA LYS A 79 -9.23 2.54 17.86
C LYS A 79 -10.04 2.27 19.12
N GLN A 80 -10.17 1.01 19.54
CA GLN A 80 -10.86 0.66 20.79
C GLN A 80 -10.07 1.15 22.01
N LEU A 81 -8.74 0.96 22.01
CA LEU A 81 -7.87 1.42 23.09
C LEU A 81 -7.91 2.95 23.23
N GLN A 82 -7.78 3.68 22.11
CA GLN A 82 -7.87 5.15 22.10
C GLN A 82 -9.21 5.65 22.68
N ARG A 83 -10.32 5.00 22.31
CA ARG A 83 -11.65 5.35 22.86
C ARG A 83 -11.74 5.08 24.36
N PHE A 84 -11.13 4.01 24.83
CA PHE A 84 -11.08 3.68 26.26
C PHE A 84 -10.27 4.72 27.05
N GLU A 85 -9.09 5.09 26.54
CA GLU A 85 -8.24 6.13 27.15
C GLU A 85 -8.94 7.49 27.20
N GLN A 86 -9.60 7.89 26.10
CA GLN A 86 -10.39 9.13 26.04
C GLN A 86 -11.53 9.15 27.07
N ARG A 87 -12.22 8.02 27.28
CA ARG A 87 -13.26 7.89 28.30
C ARG A 87 -12.73 7.92 29.73
N LYS A 88 -11.51 7.42 29.95
CA LYS A 88 -10.86 7.45 31.27
C LYS A 88 -10.33 8.84 31.63
N ALA A 89 -9.98 9.64 30.62
CA ALA A 89 -9.49 11.00 30.79
C ALA A 89 -10.61 12.07 30.91
N ALA A 90 -11.86 11.70 30.64
CA ALA A 90 -13.05 12.54 30.79
C ALA A 90 -13.71 12.32 32.15
#